data_AF-A0A2S7KW29-F1
#
_entry.id   AF-A0A2S7KW29-F1
#
_cell.length_a   1.000
_cell.length_b   1.000
_cell.length_c   1.000
_cell.angle_alpha   90.00
_cell.angle_beta   90.00
_cell.angle_gamma   90.00
#
_symmetry.space_group_name_H-M   'P 1'
#
loop_
_entity.id
_entity.type
_entity.pdbx_description
1 polymer ?
#
loop_
_entity_poly.entity_id
_entity_poly.type
_entity_poly.pdbx_seq_one_letter_code
_entity_poly.pdbx_strand_id
1 'polypeptide(L)' 'MESLYKFETGKAEILNLYNQKLEELNINYRYQEIDTTFGKTNIIITGDGSKWLILVVHGSN' A
#
# COMPACT_ATOMS: atom_id res chain seq x y z
N MET A 1 -18.52 -2.10 6.43
CA MET A 1 -17.32 -2.81 6.95
C MET A 1 -16.89 -2.06 8.19
N GLU A 2 -16.75 -2.73 9.32
CA GLU A 2 -16.20 -2.08 10.52
C GLU A 2 -14.75 -1.71 10.29
N SER A 3 -14.31 -0.59 10.87
CA SER A 3 -12.91 -0.18 10.79
C SER A 3 -12.03 -1.21 11.48
N LEU A 4 -10.93 -1.60 10.83
CA LEU A 4 -9.89 -2.42 11.48
C LEU A 4 -9.14 -1.61 12.56
N TYR A 5 -9.27 -0.28 12.55
CA TYR A 5 -8.65 0.61 13.52
C TYR A 5 -9.59 0.87 14.69
N LYS A 6 -9.06 0.72 15.91
CA LYS A 6 -9.80 1.01 17.14
C LYS A 6 -10.07 2.50 17.34
N PHE A 7 -9.18 3.37 16.83
CA PHE A 7 -9.24 4.82 16.95
C PHE A 7 -8.80 5.49 15.64
N GLU A 8 -9.40 6.63 15.29
CA GLU A 8 -9.01 7.40 14.10
C GLU A 8 -7.58 7.93 14.18
N THR A 9 -7.09 8.28 15.37
CA THR A 9 -5.69 8.68 15.57
C THR A 9 -4.72 7.55 15.24
N GLY A 10 -5.01 6.33 15.70
CA GLY A 10 -4.20 5.15 15.38
C GLY A 10 -4.17 4.83 13.89
N LYS A 11 -5.28 5.06 13.17
CA LYS A 11 -5.31 4.97 11.71
C LYS A 11 -4.35 5.97 11.07
N ALA A 12 -4.40 7.24 11.49
CA ALA A 12 -3.53 8.27 10.95
C ALA A 12 -2.04 7.97 11.21
N GLU A 13 -1.70 7.52 12.43
CA GLU A 13 -0.33 7.14 12.79
C GLU A 13 0.20 5.98 11.94
N ILE A 14 -0.61 4.95 11.72
CA ILE A 14 -0.23 3.80 10.87
C ILE A 14 -0.01 4.23 9.42
N LEU A 15 -0.88 5.09 8.88
CA LEU A 15 -0.72 5.61 7.52
C LEU A 15 0.51 6.51 7.39
N ASN A 16 0.81 7.32 8.40
CA ASN A 16 2.03 8.14 8.42
C ASN A 16 3.29 7.28 8.45
N LEU A 17 3.32 6.25 9.29
CA LEU A 17 4.45 5.30 9.34
C LEU A 17 4.63 4.59 8.00
N TYR A 18 3.53 4.16 7.38
CA TYR A 18 3.56 3.52 6.06
C TYR A 18 4.19 4.44 5.00
N ASN A 19 3.76 5.71 4.93
CA ASN A 19 4.31 6.69 4.00
C ASN A 19 5.78 6.98 4.28
N GLN A 20 6.15 7.18 5.55
CA GLN A 20 7.55 7.39 5.95
C GLN A 20 8.44 6.21 5.49
N LYS A 21 7.99 4.97 5.69
CA LYS A 21 8.76 3.77 5.29
C LYS A 21 8.95 3.68 3.78
N LEU A 22 7.97 4.13 2.99
CA LEU A 22 8.10 4.17 1.53
C LEU A 22 9.03 5.28 1.05
N GLU A 23 8.98 6.45 1.67
CA GLU A 23 9.91 7.55 1.39
C GLU A 23 11.36 7.15 1.71
N GLU A 24 11.59 6.42 2.81
CA GLU A 24 12.90 5.89 3.21
C GLU A 24 13.51 4.93 2.16
N LEU A 25 12.70 4.29 1.30
CA LEU A 25 13.21 3.40 0.25
C LEU A 25 13.94 4.16 -0.86
N ASN A 26 13.68 5.45 -1.05
CA ASN A 26 14.29 6.30 -2.08
C ASN A 26 14.20 5.69 -3.50
N ILE A 27 13.02 5.16 -3.86
CA ILE A 27 12.73 4.59 -5.18
C ILE A 27 11.57 5.33 -5.85
N ASN A 28 11.52 5.26 -7.19
CA ASN A 28 10.35 5.72 -7.92
C ASN A 28 9.21 4.72 -7.78
N TYR A 29 8.06 5.17 -7.29
CA TYR A 29 6.85 4.36 -7.21
C TYR A 29 5.62 5.21 -7.49
N ARG A 30 4.50 4.54 -7.77
CA ARG A 30 3.18 5.16 -7.83
C ARG A 30 2.16 4.32 -7.10
N TYR A 31 1.23 4.99 -6.44
CA TYR A 31 0.04 4.34 -5.90
C TYR A 31 -0.98 4.09 -7.01
N GLN A 32 -1.66 2.96 -6.92
CA GLN A 32 -2.82 2.66 -7.72
C GLN A 32 -3.84 1.92 -6.87
N GLU A 33 -5.04 2.49 -6.78
CA GLU A 33 -6.19 1.81 -6.19
C GLU A 33 -6.96 1.09 -7.32
N ILE A 34 -7.31 -0.17 -7.09
CA ILE A 34 -8.15 -0.94 -8.02
C ILE A 34 -9.41 -1.43 -7.33
N ASP A 35 -10.52 -1.45 -8.07
CA ASP A 35 -11.75 -2.07 -7.61
C ASP A 35 -11.68 -3.58 -7.80
N THR A 36 -12.04 -4.30 -6.75
CA THR A 36 -12.17 -5.77 -6.78
C THR A 36 -13.57 -6.16 -6.29
N THR A 37 -13.94 -7.43 -6.44
CA THR A 37 -15.19 -7.97 -5.91
C THR A 37 -15.29 -7.89 -4.37
N PHE A 38 -14.17 -7.65 -3.68
CA PHE A 38 -14.09 -7.56 -2.22
C PHE A 38 -13.92 -6.11 -1.71
N GLY A 39 -13.94 -5.12 -2.60
CA GLY A 39 -13.68 -3.72 -2.30
C GLY A 39 -12.42 -3.21 -2.96
N LYS A 40 -11.90 -2.10 -2.45
CA LYS A 40 -10.75 -1.42 -3.03
C LYS A 40 -9.44 -2.00 -2.53
N THR A 41 -8.50 -2.25 -3.44
CA THR A 41 -7.17 -2.74 -3.12
C THR A 41 -6.13 -1.71 -3.53
N ASN A 42 -5.30 -1.27 -2.58
CA ASN A 42 -4.19 -0.38 -2.84
C ASN A 42 -2.95 -1.17 -3.30
N ILE A 43 -2.30 -0.70 -4.37
CA ILE A 43 -1.11 -1.30 -4.97
C ILE A 43 -0.01 -0.24 -5.06
N ILE A 44 1.23 -0.64 -4.74
CA ILE A 44 2.43 0.13 -5.05
C ILE A 44 3.06 -0.46 -6.30
N ILE A 45 3.25 0.36 -7.33
CA ILE A 45 3.87 -0.05 -8.58
C ILE A 45 5.22 0.64 -8.70
N THR A 46 6.28 -0.13 -8.94
CA THR A 46 7.64 0.35 -9.16
C THR A 46 8.32 -0.44 -10.28
N GLY A 47 9.44 0.06 -10.78
CA GLY A 47 10.19 -0.53 -11.89
C GLY A 47 9.66 -0.15 -13.28
N ASP A 48 10.12 -0.89 -14.28
CA ASP A 48 9.82 -0.65 -15.70
C ASP A 48 8.67 -1.55 -16.17
N GLY A 49 7.56 -0.94 -16.57
CA GLY A 49 6.36 -1.64 -17.04
C GLY A 49 6.51 -2.40 -18.36
N SER A 50 7.64 -2.25 -19.07
CA SER A 50 7.98 -3.04 -20.25
C SER A 50 8.68 -4.37 -19.92
N LYS A 51 9.07 -4.58 -18.66
CA LYS A 51 9.73 -5.81 -18.18
C LYS A 51 8.72 -6.82 -17.66
N TRP A 52 9.19 -8.02 -17.34
CA TRP A 52 8.35 -9.06 -16.75
C TRP A 52 7.75 -8.62 -15.41
N LEU A 53 6.48 -8.94 -15.24
CA LEU A 53 5.72 -8.61 -14.05
C LEU A 53 6.13 -9.50 -12.87
N ILE A 54 6.42 -8.87 -11.75
CA ILE A 54 6.59 -9.54 -10.45
C ILE A 54 5.47 -9.03 -9.54
N LEU A 55 4.72 -9.97 -8.94
CA LEU A 55 3.71 -9.65 -7.93
C LEU A 55 4.23 -10.07 -6.56
N VAL A 56 4.22 -9.14 -5.60
CA VAL A 56 4.63 -9.37 -4.22
C VAL A 56 3.41 -9.22 -3.32
N VAL A 57 3.16 -10.26 -2.51
CA VAL A 57 2.12 -10.23 -1.46
C VAL A 57 2.83 -10.34 -0.12
N HIS A 58 2.66 -9.32 0.73
CA HIS A 58 3.31 -9.30 2.04
C HIS A 58 2.61 -10.25 3.03
N GLY A 59 3.34 -10.66 4.07
CA GLY A 59 2.76 -11.42 5.18
C GLY A 59 1.91 -10.54 6.11
N SER A 60 1.18 -11.17 7.03
CA SER A 60 0.58 -10.44 8.14
C SER A 60 1.68 -9.91 9.06
N ASN A 61 1.61 -8.60 9.38
CA ASN A 61 2.32 -8.03 10.52
C ASN A 61 1.68 -8.48 11.84
#